data_AF-A0A3N2FM57-F1
#
_entry.id   AF-A0A3N2FM57-F1
#
_cell.length_a   1.000
_cell.length_b   1.000
_cell.length_c   1.000
_cell.angle_alpha   90.00
_cell.angle_beta   90.00
_cell.angle_gamma   90.00
#
_symmetry.space_group_name_H-M   'P 1'
#
loop_
_entity.id
_entity.type
_entity.pdbx_description
1 polymer ?
#
loop_
_entity_poly.entity_id
_entity_poly.type
_entity_poly.pdbx_seq_one_letter_code
_entity_poly.pdbx_strand_id
1 'polypeptide(L)'
;MQPRTARTLGIVLAVLGLVAVIVAIVLLVRPADGEGAPTSTPVAPSASAAASASTGPTETAATGPATQATTPATGASAAASPTEGVVASAAPGAATAAAAVLSFTASPATIDCAGDRTASVPVALSWQTEGGVSARLAVGTTDAQSGTPVDLSATGYSALSVPCRDAETLITLAVESPDGTLTQRTLVLPTD
;
A
#
# COMPACT_ATOMS: atom_id res chain seq x y z
N MET A 1 56.10 -5.72 -9.97
CA MET A 1 54.74 -5.95 -10.49
C MET A 1 54.10 -7.07 -9.67
N GLN A 2 53.43 -6.73 -8.57
CA GLN A 2 52.83 -7.72 -7.66
C GLN A 2 51.44 -8.13 -8.15
N PRO A 3 51.10 -9.43 -8.08
CA PRO A 3 49.99 -10.02 -8.82
C PRO A 3 48.66 -9.60 -8.18
N ARG A 4 47.95 -8.70 -8.85
CA ARG A 4 46.55 -8.33 -8.50
C ARG A 4 45.62 -9.56 -8.48
N THR A 5 46.01 -10.63 -9.17
CA THR A 5 45.29 -11.89 -9.29
C THR A 5 45.14 -12.65 -7.96
N ALA A 6 46.12 -12.55 -7.05
CA ALA A 6 46.08 -13.30 -5.78
C ALA A 6 45.02 -12.74 -4.81
N ARG A 7 44.79 -11.43 -4.84
CA ARG A 7 43.75 -10.79 -4.02
C ARG A 7 42.35 -11.13 -4.51
N THR A 8 42.15 -11.17 -5.82
CA THR A 8 40.86 -11.54 -6.41
C THR A 8 40.49 -12.99 -6.08
N LEU A 9 41.46 -13.92 -6.12
CA LEU A 9 41.22 -15.32 -5.78
C LEU A 9 40.85 -15.50 -4.30
N GLY A 10 41.53 -14.77 -3.39
CA GLY A 10 41.22 -14.81 -1.96
C GLY A 10 39.80 -14.29 -1.63
N ILE A 11 39.36 -13.23 -2.31
CA ILE A 11 38.01 -12.69 -2.14
C ILE A 11 36.96 -13.67 -2.66
N VAL A 12 37.19 -14.29 -3.82
CA VAL A 12 36.25 -15.27 -4.39
C VAL A 12 36.10 -16.50 -3.48
N LEU A 13 37.19 -16.99 -2.89
CA LEU A 13 37.15 -18.10 -1.93
C LEU A 13 36.42 -17.72 -0.63
N ALA A 14 36.62 -16.49 -0.14
CA ALA A 14 35.90 -15.99 1.05
C ALA A 14 34.39 -15.87 0.79
N VAL A 15 33.99 -15.36 -0.38
CA VAL A 15 32.58 -15.26 -0.77
C VAL A 15 31.95 -16.65 -0.93
N LEU A 16 32.64 -17.60 -1.57
CA LEU A 16 32.16 -18.98 -1.69
C LEU A 16 31.99 -19.65 -0.32
N GLY A 17 32.93 -19.45 0.61
CA GLY A 17 32.82 -19.95 1.98
C GLY A 17 31.63 -19.36 2.73
N LEU A 18 31.41 -18.05 2.61
CA LEU A 18 30.26 -17.37 3.22
C LEU A 18 28.93 -17.93 2.67
N VAL A 19 28.83 -18.10 1.36
CA VAL A 19 27.62 -18.65 0.72
C VAL A 19 27.36 -20.08 1.21
N ALA A 20 28.38 -20.92 1.31
CA ALA A 20 28.23 -22.29 1.83
C ALA A 20 27.75 -22.31 3.29
N VAL A 21 28.25 -21.41 4.14
CA VAL A 21 27.81 -21.27 5.53
C VAL A 21 26.34 -20.82 5.62
N ILE A 22 25.95 -19.84 4.81
CA ILE A 22 24.57 -19.36 4.75
C ILE A 22 23.63 -20.49 4.32
N VAL A 23 23.98 -21.26 3.29
CA VAL A 23 23.19 -22.42 2.83
C VAL A 23 23.07 -23.47 3.94
N ALA A 24 24.16 -23.77 4.65
CA ALA A 24 24.11 -24.71 5.77
C ALA A 24 23.19 -24.24 6.91
N ILE A 25 23.21 -22.94 7.25
CA ILE A 25 22.32 -22.36 8.26
C ILE A 25 20.86 -22.44 7.79
N VAL A 26 20.57 -22.10 6.52
CA VAL A 26 19.21 -22.21 5.96
C VAL A 26 18.73 -23.66 5.96
N LEU A 27 19.58 -24.64 5.68
CA LEU A 27 19.24 -26.06 5.76
C LEU A 27 19.01 -26.55 7.20
N LEU A 28 19.70 -25.98 8.19
CA LEU A 28 19.46 -26.28 9.61
C LEU A 28 18.18 -25.62 10.14
N VAL A 29 17.80 -24.46 9.61
CA VAL A 29 16.58 -23.73 10.01
C VAL A 29 15.35 -24.23 9.26
N ARG A 30 15.51 -24.89 8.11
CA ARG A 30 14.40 -25.60 7.47
C ARG A 30 14.10 -26.88 8.25
N PRO A 31 12.90 -27.04 8.82
CA PRO A 31 12.51 -28.31 9.42
C PRO A 31 12.59 -29.40 8.35
N ALA A 32 13.18 -30.53 8.74
CA ALA A 32 13.20 -31.74 7.93
C ALA A 32 11.78 -32.28 7.83
N ASP A 33 10.99 -31.78 6.89
CA ASP A 33 9.79 -32.46 6.40
C ASP A 33 10.26 -33.65 5.53
N GLY A 34 10.47 -34.78 6.19
CA GLY A 34 10.95 -36.00 5.54
C GLY A 34 10.82 -37.24 6.41
N GLU A 35 9.69 -37.93 6.23
CA GLU A 35 9.47 -39.37 6.36
C GLU A 35 9.22 -40.02 7.74
N GLY A 36 7.94 -40.36 7.97
CA GLY A 36 7.47 -41.27 9.02
C GLY A 36 5.94 -41.49 8.97
N ALA A 37 5.50 -42.42 8.12
CA ALA A 37 4.14 -42.99 7.89
C ALA A 37 3.28 -43.38 9.13
N PRO A 38 2.12 -44.07 8.98
CA PRO A 38 0.88 -43.80 8.23
C PRO A 38 -0.38 -43.89 9.15
N THR A 39 -1.58 -43.86 8.54
CA THR A 39 -2.90 -44.28 9.07
C THR A 39 -3.65 -43.40 10.08
N SER A 40 -4.67 -42.69 9.58
CA SER A 40 -5.99 -42.72 10.21
C SER A 40 -7.10 -42.64 9.17
N THR A 41 -7.89 -43.70 9.21
CA THR A 41 -9.08 -44.11 8.46
C THR A 41 -10.07 -42.99 8.12
N PRO A 42 -10.70 -43.00 6.93
CA PRO A 42 -11.87 -42.16 6.68
C PRO A 42 -13.07 -42.72 7.46
N VAL A 43 -13.57 -41.94 8.42
CA VAL A 43 -14.89 -42.19 9.02
C VAL A 43 -15.92 -41.31 8.32
N ALA A 44 -16.70 -41.95 7.46
CA ALA A 44 -18.09 -41.61 7.17
C ALA A 44 -18.82 -42.95 6.93
N PRO A 45 -20.15 -43.06 7.03
CA PRO A 45 -21.14 -42.03 7.33
C PRO A 45 -22.13 -42.47 8.44
N SER A 46 -22.93 -41.54 8.96
CA SER A 46 -24.32 -41.84 9.29
C SER A 46 -25.16 -40.58 9.26
N ALA A 47 -26.08 -40.59 8.31
CA ALA A 47 -27.13 -39.62 8.12
C ALA A 47 -28.17 -39.73 9.24
N SER A 48 -28.75 -38.60 9.63
CA SER A 48 -30.18 -38.51 9.91
C SER A 48 -30.64 -37.08 9.67
N ALA A 49 -31.64 -36.99 8.81
CA ALA A 49 -32.20 -35.79 8.24
C ALA A 49 -33.05 -34.98 9.25
N ALA A 50 -33.04 -33.67 9.10
CA ALA A 50 -34.21 -32.82 9.34
C ALA A 50 -34.17 -31.65 8.35
N ALA A 51 -35.18 -31.60 7.50
CA ALA A 51 -35.40 -30.56 6.52
C ALA A 51 -35.90 -29.27 7.18
N SER A 52 -35.51 -28.12 6.64
CA SER A 52 -36.39 -26.96 6.48
C SER A 52 -35.82 -26.00 5.43
N ALA A 53 -36.73 -25.47 4.63
CA ALA A 53 -36.51 -24.78 3.37
C ALA A 53 -36.42 -23.25 3.52
N SER A 54 -35.92 -22.64 2.43
CA SER A 54 -36.23 -21.30 1.90
C SER A 54 -36.04 -20.06 2.78
N THR A 55 -35.17 -19.16 2.31
CA THR A 55 -35.59 -17.87 1.74
C THR A 55 -34.40 -17.25 0.98
N GLY A 56 -34.48 -17.25 -0.36
CA GLY A 56 -33.56 -16.47 -1.18
C GLY A 56 -33.92 -14.98 -1.16
N PRO A 57 -32.97 -14.08 -1.47
CA PRO A 57 -33.29 -12.68 -1.68
C PRO A 57 -34.06 -12.52 -3.01
N THR A 58 -35.27 -12.00 -2.90
CA THR A 58 -36.11 -11.54 -4.01
C THR A 58 -35.51 -10.27 -4.61
N GLU A 59 -34.90 -10.38 -5.80
CA GLU A 59 -34.72 -9.22 -6.69
C GLU A 59 -36.04 -8.95 -7.40
N THR A 60 -36.72 -7.88 -6.99
CA THR A 60 -37.87 -7.34 -7.70
C THR A 60 -37.36 -6.55 -8.90
N ALA A 61 -37.45 -7.18 -10.08
CA ALA A 61 -37.41 -6.49 -11.37
C ALA A 61 -38.69 -5.65 -11.54
N ALA A 62 -38.53 -4.33 -11.67
CA ALA A 62 -39.59 -3.44 -12.11
C ALA A 62 -39.45 -3.16 -13.61
N THR A 63 -40.18 -3.93 -14.43
CA THR A 63 -40.52 -3.55 -15.81
C THR A 63 -41.88 -2.87 -15.81
N GLY A 64 -41.91 -1.61 -16.26
CA GLY A 64 -43.12 -0.90 -16.64
C GLY A 64 -42.91 -0.22 -18.00
N PRO A 65 -43.79 -0.44 -18.99
CA PRO A 65 -43.67 0.12 -20.34
C PRO A 65 -44.40 1.46 -20.46
N ALA A 66 -43.84 2.38 -21.25
CA ALA A 66 -44.62 3.42 -21.91
C ALA A 66 -43.91 3.85 -23.20
N THR A 67 -44.35 3.24 -24.30
CA THR A 67 -44.18 3.73 -25.66
C THR A 67 -44.87 5.10 -25.78
N GLN A 68 -44.18 6.11 -26.28
CA GLN A 68 -44.80 7.11 -27.17
C GLN A 68 -43.74 7.66 -28.12
N ALA A 69 -44.01 7.45 -29.40
CA ALA A 69 -43.25 7.97 -30.52
C ALA A 69 -43.82 9.33 -30.93
N THR A 70 -42.95 10.29 -31.20
CA THR A 70 -43.22 11.37 -32.17
C THR A 70 -41.89 11.87 -32.74
N THR A 71 -41.69 11.54 -34.02
CA THR A 71 -40.63 12.03 -34.91
C THR A 71 -41.06 13.40 -35.52
N PRO A 72 -40.30 13.98 -36.46
CA PRO A 72 -39.24 14.98 -36.33
C PRO A 72 -39.69 16.42 -36.68
N ALA A 73 -38.88 17.43 -36.34
CA ALA A 73 -38.91 18.72 -37.02
C ALA A 73 -37.49 19.21 -37.35
N THR A 74 -37.26 19.30 -38.65
CA THR A 74 -36.10 19.81 -39.38
C THR A 74 -35.92 21.32 -39.19
N GLY A 75 -34.65 21.75 -39.14
CA GLY A 75 -34.23 23.13 -39.38
C GLY A 75 -33.13 23.55 -38.40
N ALA A 76 -32.00 24.13 -38.77
CA ALA A 76 -31.44 24.52 -40.04
C ALA A 76 -29.96 24.83 -39.76
N SER A 77 -29.11 24.65 -40.76
CA SER A 77 -27.72 25.10 -40.76
C SER A 77 -27.59 26.58 -40.38
N ALA A 78 -26.62 26.89 -39.52
CA ALA A 78 -25.87 28.14 -39.61
C ALA A 78 -24.41 27.85 -39.26
N ALA A 79 -23.64 27.54 -40.30
CA ALA A 79 -22.21 27.69 -40.30
C ALA A 79 -21.88 29.18 -40.15
N ALA A 80 -21.20 29.55 -39.07
CA ALA A 80 -20.49 30.81 -38.98
C ALA A 80 -18.99 30.48 -39.05
N SER A 81 -18.39 30.82 -40.19
CA SER A 81 -16.95 30.85 -40.43
C SER A 81 -16.23 31.81 -39.45
N PRO A 82 -14.91 31.63 -39.25
CA PRO A 82 -14.19 32.17 -38.11
C PRO A 82 -13.91 33.67 -38.31
N THR A 83 -14.23 34.47 -37.30
CA THR A 83 -13.70 35.84 -37.20
C THR A 83 -12.39 35.77 -36.45
N GLU A 84 -11.33 36.16 -37.14
CA GLU A 84 -10.02 36.51 -36.61
C GLU A 84 -10.13 37.39 -35.36
N GLY A 85 -9.19 37.17 -34.42
CA GLY A 85 -8.71 38.27 -33.60
C GLY A 85 -9.38 38.45 -32.23
N VAL A 86 -9.44 37.41 -31.41
CA VAL A 86 -9.22 37.59 -29.98
C VAL A 86 -8.22 36.53 -29.55
N VAL A 87 -6.94 36.90 -29.55
CA VAL A 87 -5.97 36.27 -28.66
C VAL A 87 -6.48 36.50 -27.25
N ALA A 88 -7.25 35.54 -26.73
CA ALA A 88 -7.44 35.40 -25.31
C ALA A 88 -6.03 35.27 -24.75
N SER A 89 -5.51 36.34 -24.15
CA SER A 89 -4.33 36.26 -23.31
C SER A 89 -4.64 35.19 -22.29
N ALA A 90 -4.04 34.01 -22.46
CA ALA A 90 -4.04 32.99 -21.43
C ALA A 90 -3.55 33.71 -20.17
N ALA A 91 -4.43 33.81 -19.18
CA ALA A 91 -4.06 34.30 -17.86
C ALA A 91 -2.78 33.56 -17.43
N PRO A 92 -1.83 34.24 -16.76
CA PRO A 92 -0.62 33.57 -16.30
C PRO A 92 -1.07 32.36 -15.50
N GLY A 93 -0.66 31.17 -15.96
CA GLY A 93 -1.13 29.89 -15.42
C GLY A 93 -1.06 29.95 -13.91
N ALA A 94 -2.20 29.68 -13.26
CA ALA A 94 -2.23 29.55 -11.81
C ALA A 94 -1.11 28.57 -11.43
N ALA A 95 -0.08 29.06 -10.75
CA ALA A 95 1.02 28.22 -10.31
C ALA A 95 0.41 27.09 -9.48
N THR A 96 0.54 25.86 -9.95
CA THR A 96 0.11 24.69 -9.20
C THR A 96 0.76 24.76 -7.82
N ALA A 97 -0.06 24.76 -6.75
CA ALA A 97 0.48 24.79 -5.40
C ALA A 97 1.35 23.54 -5.18
N ALA A 98 2.58 23.73 -4.71
CA ALA A 98 3.48 22.61 -4.44
C ALA A 98 2.95 21.78 -3.26
N ALA A 99 3.09 20.45 -3.34
CA ALA A 99 2.70 19.56 -2.26
C ALA A 99 3.63 19.71 -1.05
N ALA A 100 3.06 19.79 0.16
CA ALA A 100 3.78 19.89 1.42
C ALA A 100 3.16 19.00 2.51
N VAL A 101 4.00 18.48 3.40
CA VAL A 101 3.59 17.81 4.64
C VAL A 101 3.79 18.79 5.80
N LEU A 102 2.70 19.41 6.25
CA LEU A 102 2.70 20.44 7.30
C LEU A 102 3.01 19.83 8.67
N SER A 103 2.37 18.70 8.98
CA SER A 103 2.61 17.96 10.22
C SER A 103 2.53 16.45 9.96
N PHE A 104 3.33 15.69 10.70
CA PHE A 104 3.27 14.24 10.71
C PHE A 104 3.81 13.72 12.04
N THR A 105 2.95 13.05 12.81
CA THR A 105 3.19 12.68 14.20
C THR A 105 2.61 11.31 14.53
N ALA A 106 3.19 10.66 15.54
CA ALA A 106 2.70 9.41 16.11
C ALA A 106 2.35 9.59 17.59
N SER A 107 1.36 8.83 18.05
CA SER A 107 1.00 8.66 19.45
C SER A 107 0.84 7.17 19.74
N PRO A 108 1.66 6.58 20.63
CA PRO A 108 2.77 7.24 21.35
C PRO A 108 3.95 7.59 20.42
N ALA A 109 4.79 8.54 20.85
CA ALA A 109 5.99 8.97 20.10
C ALA A 109 7.22 8.05 20.33
N THR A 110 7.15 7.20 21.35
CA THR A 110 8.11 6.13 21.68
C THR A 110 7.30 4.92 22.09
N ILE A 111 7.73 3.73 21.67
CA ILE A 111 7.04 2.48 21.97
C ILE A 111 7.69 1.84 23.18
N ASP A 112 6.92 1.71 24.27
CA ASP A 112 7.34 0.91 25.43
C ASP A 112 6.93 -0.55 25.21
N CYS A 113 7.94 -1.40 25.10
CA CYS A 113 7.74 -2.84 24.87
C CYS A 113 7.72 -3.66 26.16
N ALA A 114 7.95 -3.04 27.33
CA ALA A 114 8.04 -3.72 28.63
C ALA A 114 8.99 -4.94 28.63
N GLY A 115 10.01 -4.93 27.77
CA GLY A 115 10.95 -6.04 27.59
C GLY A 115 10.43 -7.22 26.74
N ASP A 116 9.20 -7.20 26.24
CA ASP A 116 8.66 -8.25 25.37
C ASP A 116 8.93 -7.95 23.89
N ARG A 117 9.94 -8.62 23.34
CA ARG A 117 10.34 -8.49 21.92
C ARG A 117 9.37 -9.16 20.94
N THR A 118 8.39 -9.94 21.42
CA THR A 118 7.39 -10.59 20.59
C THR A 118 6.09 -9.80 20.48
N ALA A 119 5.91 -8.80 21.35
CA ALA A 119 4.74 -7.94 21.36
C ALA A 119 4.67 -7.02 20.14
N SER A 120 3.47 -6.46 19.92
CA SER A 120 3.24 -5.37 18.98
C SER A 120 2.34 -4.33 19.63
N VAL A 121 2.70 -3.06 19.48
CA VAL A 121 2.02 -1.94 20.13
C VAL A 121 1.23 -1.15 19.08
N PRO A 122 -0.06 -0.88 19.29
CA PRO A 122 -0.86 -0.07 18.38
C PRO A 122 -0.40 1.39 18.41
N VAL A 123 -0.33 2.01 17.23
CA VAL A 123 0.12 3.40 17.08
C VAL A 123 -0.92 4.18 16.29
N ALA A 124 -1.27 5.36 16.82
CA ALA A 124 -2.11 6.32 16.14
C ALA A 124 -1.24 7.37 15.43
N LEU A 125 -1.49 7.58 14.14
CA LEU A 125 -0.81 8.59 13.33
C LEU A 125 -1.73 9.78 13.08
N SER A 126 -1.15 10.98 13.01
CA SER A 126 -1.86 12.18 12.59
C SER A 126 -1.00 13.02 11.66
N TRP A 127 -1.59 13.53 10.59
CA TRP A 127 -0.90 14.35 9.59
C TRP A 127 -1.81 15.39 8.95
N GLN A 128 -1.18 16.45 8.45
CA GLN A 128 -1.79 17.50 7.65
C GLN A 128 -0.91 17.78 6.44
N THR A 129 -1.53 17.94 5.28
CA THR A 129 -0.84 18.22 4.02
C THR A 129 -1.47 19.40 3.30
N GLU A 130 -0.76 19.97 2.34
CA GLU A 130 -1.21 21.08 1.51
C GLU A 130 -0.75 20.86 0.07
N GLY A 131 -1.50 21.37 -0.92
CA GLY A 131 -1.13 21.33 -2.33
C GLY A 131 -1.07 19.93 -2.97
N GLY A 132 -1.41 18.87 -2.24
CA GLY A 132 -1.43 17.50 -2.71
C GLY A 132 -2.78 17.06 -3.29
N VAL A 133 -2.75 16.09 -4.20
CA VAL A 133 -3.94 15.41 -4.77
C VAL A 133 -4.09 13.97 -4.31
N SER A 134 -2.99 13.33 -3.90
CA SER A 134 -2.98 11.97 -3.35
C SER A 134 -1.94 11.85 -2.24
N ALA A 135 -2.17 10.93 -1.29
CA ALA A 135 -1.19 10.59 -0.27
C ALA A 135 -1.01 9.08 -0.15
N ARG A 136 0.20 8.66 0.22
CA ARG A 136 0.58 7.26 0.42
C ARG A 136 1.39 7.11 1.69
N LEU A 137 1.12 6.04 2.43
CA LEU A 137 1.82 5.70 3.67
C LEU A 137 2.59 4.40 3.49
N ALA A 138 3.86 4.39 3.84
CA ALA A 138 4.70 3.20 3.86
C ALA A 138 5.38 3.01 5.21
N VAL A 139 5.60 1.76 5.59
CA VAL A 139 6.17 1.37 6.89
C VAL A 139 7.43 0.54 6.63
N GLY A 140 8.47 0.75 7.43
CA GLY A 140 9.77 0.09 7.30
C GLY A 140 10.66 0.65 6.19
N THR A 141 10.28 1.76 5.56
CA THR A 141 11.01 2.35 4.41
C THR A 141 10.94 3.88 4.44
N THR A 142 11.96 4.53 3.89
CA THR A 142 12.01 5.98 3.66
C THR A 142 11.36 6.38 2.34
N ASP A 143 10.92 5.43 1.51
CA ASP A 143 10.24 5.68 0.26
C ASP A 143 8.81 5.13 0.30
N ALA A 144 7.84 6.01 0.05
CA ALA A 144 6.42 5.68 0.05
C ALA A 144 5.77 5.73 -1.34
N GLN A 145 6.55 5.67 -2.43
CA GLN A 145 6.01 5.64 -3.80
C GLN A 145 5.01 4.48 -3.99
N SER A 146 5.35 3.31 -3.45
CA SER A 146 4.51 2.10 -3.50
C SER A 146 3.70 1.87 -2.20
N GLY A 147 3.55 2.90 -1.37
CA GLY A 147 2.81 2.83 -0.11
C GLY A 147 1.30 2.66 -0.29
N THR A 148 0.62 2.36 0.81
CA THR A 148 -0.84 2.24 0.88
C THR A 148 -1.48 3.61 0.68
N PRO A 149 -2.48 3.77 -0.21
CA PRO A 149 -3.22 5.01 -0.35
C PRO A 149 -3.89 5.40 0.97
N VAL A 150 -3.76 6.68 1.35
CA VAL A 150 -4.39 7.26 2.54
C VAL A 150 -4.96 8.64 2.23
N ASP A 151 -5.78 9.17 3.12
CA ASP A 151 -6.30 10.53 2.99
C ASP A 151 -5.19 11.59 3.11
N LEU A 152 -5.39 12.74 2.47
CA LEU A 152 -4.46 13.88 2.52
C LEU A 152 -4.28 14.44 3.93
N SER A 153 -5.23 14.21 4.83
CA SER A 153 -5.14 14.56 6.24
C SER A 153 -5.82 13.50 7.07
N ALA A 154 -5.25 13.16 8.23
CA ALA A 154 -5.89 12.27 9.19
C ALA A 154 -5.53 12.66 10.62
N THR A 155 -6.45 12.37 11.52
CA THR A 155 -6.24 12.48 12.97
C THR A 155 -6.56 11.12 13.58
N GLY A 156 -5.58 10.50 14.22
CA GLY A 156 -5.76 9.23 14.92
C GLY A 156 -5.89 8.00 14.01
N TYR A 157 -5.23 8.00 12.84
CA TYR A 157 -5.16 6.83 11.96
C TYR A 157 -4.51 5.65 12.70
N SER A 158 -5.27 4.58 12.92
CA SER A 158 -4.95 3.50 13.88
C SER A 158 -4.73 2.13 13.23
N ALA A 159 -4.53 2.07 11.91
CA ALA A 159 -4.29 0.82 11.20
C ALA A 159 -2.84 0.30 11.33
N LEU A 160 -2.02 0.88 12.22
CA LEU A 160 -0.62 0.54 12.40
C LEU A 160 -0.38 -0.16 13.74
N SER A 161 0.38 -1.25 13.70
CA SER A 161 0.98 -1.88 14.88
C SER A 161 2.48 -1.99 14.68
N VAL A 162 3.24 -1.52 15.66
CA VAL A 162 4.71 -1.53 15.63
C VAL A 162 5.22 -2.75 16.39
N PRO A 163 6.05 -3.60 15.77
CA PRO A 163 6.62 -4.76 16.44
C PRO A 163 7.76 -4.37 17.38
N CYS A 164 7.80 -4.98 18.56
CA CYS A 164 8.82 -4.70 19.59
C CYS A 164 10.20 -5.35 19.33
N ARG A 165 10.30 -6.17 18.28
CA ARG A 165 11.54 -6.84 17.88
C ARG A 165 12.57 -5.89 17.27
N ASP A 166 12.09 -4.83 16.63
CA ASP A 166 12.91 -3.85 15.91
C ASP A 166 13.20 -2.67 16.84
N ALA A 167 14.41 -2.09 16.79
CA ALA A 167 14.78 -0.96 17.67
C ALA A 167 14.07 0.36 17.29
N GLU A 168 13.67 0.47 16.02
CA GLU A 168 12.92 1.59 15.49
C GLU A 168 12.07 1.14 14.29
N THR A 169 11.00 1.87 14.03
CA THR A 169 10.19 1.70 12.82
C THR A 169 10.14 3.00 12.05
N LEU A 170 10.50 2.94 10.76
CA LEU A 170 10.37 4.06 9.84
C LEU A 170 8.95 4.11 9.28
N ILE A 171 8.33 5.28 9.30
CA ILE A 171 7.01 5.49 8.73
C ILE A 171 7.12 6.68 7.79
N THR A 172 6.84 6.49 6.51
CA THR A 172 6.98 7.55 5.50
C THR A 172 5.65 7.89 4.89
N LEU A 173 5.31 9.17 4.92
CA LEU A 173 4.17 9.75 4.21
C LEU A 173 4.67 10.43 2.93
N ALA A 174 4.15 10.00 1.79
CA ALA A 174 4.31 10.68 0.51
C ALA A 174 3.04 11.43 0.15
N VAL A 175 3.20 12.61 -0.44
CA VAL A 175 2.11 13.43 -0.99
C VAL A 175 2.46 13.75 -2.42
N GLU A 176 1.54 13.46 -3.33
CA GLU A 176 1.67 13.75 -4.75
C GLU A 176 1.03 15.10 -5.06
N SER A 177 1.79 15.97 -5.72
CA SER A 177 1.28 17.21 -6.31
C SER A 177 0.52 16.95 -7.61
N PRO A 178 -0.34 17.87 -8.07
CA PRO A 178 -1.02 17.73 -9.37
C PRO A 178 -0.06 17.57 -10.56
N ASP A 179 1.18 18.05 -10.44
CA ASP A 179 2.22 17.92 -11.47
C ASP A 179 2.94 16.55 -11.42
N GLY A 180 2.50 15.63 -10.55
CA GLY A 180 3.06 14.27 -10.39
C GLY A 180 4.34 14.20 -9.54
N THR A 181 4.77 15.31 -8.95
CA THR A 181 5.95 15.33 -8.05
C THR A 181 5.56 14.85 -6.65
N LEU A 182 6.37 13.96 -6.05
CA LEU A 182 6.18 13.50 -4.68
C LEU A 182 7.01 14.30 -3.68
N THR A 183 6.35 14.76 -2.61
CA THR A 183 6.99 15.25 -1.39
C THR A 183 6.86 14.19 -0.31
N GLN A 184 7.98 13.80 0.32
CA GLN A 184 7.99 12.74 1.33
C GLN A 184 8.46 13.26 2.69
N ARG A 185 7.90 12.70 3.76
CA ARG A 185 8.35 12.92 5.13
C ARG A 185 8.38 11.62 5.91
N THR A 186 9.53 11.30 6.49
CA THR A 186 9.73 10.11 7.32
C THR A 186 9.67 10.49 8.80
N LEU A 187 8.91 9.71 9.55
CA LEU A 187 8.86 9.67 11.00
C LEU A 187 9.63 8.43 11.47
N VAL A 188 10.54 8.62 12.42
CA VAL A 188 11.25 7.51 13.09
C VAL A 188 10.59 7.28 14.43
N LEU A 189 10.14 6.05 14.67
CA LEU A 189 9.45 5.67 15.89
C LEU A 189 10.30 4.66 16.67
N PRO A 190 11.02 5.09 17.72
CA PRO A 190 11.88 4.22 18.51
C PRO A 190 11.09 3.29 19.44
N THR A 191 11.67 2.14 19.73
CA THR A 191 11.21 1.21 20.77
C THR A 191 12.18 1.24 21.96
N ASP A 192 11.65 1.29 23.18
CA ASP A 192 12.40 1.18 24.44
C ASP A 192 12.34 -0.25 25.01
#